data_AF-A0A5M3MB48-F1
#
_entry.id   AF-A0A5M3MB48-F1
#
_cell.length_a   1.000
_cell.length_b   1.000
_cell.length_c   1.000
_cell.angle_alpha   90.00
_cell.angle_beta   90.00
_cell.angle_gamma   90.00
#
_symmetry.space_group_name_H-M   'P 1'
#
loop_
_entity.id
_entity.type
_entity.pdbx_description
1 polymer ?
#
loop_
_entity_poly.entity_id
_entity_poly.type
_entity_poly.pdbx_seq_one_letter_code
_entity_poly.pdbx_strand_id
1 'polypeptide(L)' 'LAESPKHFIVPTLDIDLVWHTHQLMANSYQNDCLNYIKRYVDHDDKVEEGLLADSLDSTCIAWQNKYHVPYMVCGCPLP' A
#
# COMPACT_ATOMS: atom_id res chain seq x y z
N LEU A 1 11.99 10.16 0.74
CA LEU A 1 12.12 9.42 -0.55
C LEU A 1 11.73 7.97 -0.29
N ALA A 2 11.16 7.27 -1.28
CA ALA A 2 10.76 5.87 -1.12
C ALA A 2 11.99 5.00 -0.83
N GLU A 3 11.88 4.10 0.14
CA GLU A 3 12.98 3.20 0.52
C GLU A 3 13.21 2.07 -0.50
N SER A 4 12.16 1.70 -1.24
CA SER A 4 12.19 0.64 -2.24
C SER A 4 11.65 1.13 -3.59
N PRO A 5 12.30 2.12 -4.25
CA PRO A 5 11.75 2.81 -5.41
C PRO A 5 11.68 1.95 -6.69
N LYS A 6 12.31 0.77 -6.69
CA LYS A 6 12.30 -0.19 -7.81
C LYS A 6 11.30 -1.32 -7.64
N HIS A 7 10.67 -1.42 -6.48
CA HIS A 7 9.72 -2.49 -6.18
C HIS A 7 8.31 -1.98 -6.34
N PHE A 8 7.47 -2.77 -6.99
CA PHE A 8 6.03 -2.57 -6.96
C PHE A 8 5.53 -3.08 -5.60
N ILE A 9 4.98 -2.18 -4.79
CA ILE A 9 4.50 -2.47 -3.44
C ILE A 9 2.98 -2.44 -3.47
N VAL A 10 2.35 -3.48 -2.93
CA VAL A 10 0.90 -3.69 -2.99
C VAL A 10 0.31 -3.52 -1.58
N PRO A 11 -0.67 -2.62 -1.38
CA PRO A 11 -1.32 -2.46 -0.08
C PRO A 11 -2.17 -3.69 0.29
N THR A 12 -2.38 -3.90 1.58
CA THR A 12 -3.45 -4.79 2.05
C THR A 12 -4.82 -4.20 1.73
N LEU A 13 -5.88 -5.03 1.68
CA LEU A 13 -7.22 -4.61 1.29
C LEU A 13 -7.78 -3.46 2.14
N ASP A 14 -7.56 -3.50 3.45
CA ASP A 14 -8.01 -2.46 4.38
C ASP A 14 -7.30 -1.11 4.15
N ILE A 15 -5.99 -1.13 3.90
CA ILE A 15 -5.22 0.06 3.52
C ILE A 15 -5.72 0.61 2.19
N ASP A 16 -5.95 -0.27 1.21
CA ASP A 16 -6.40 0.08 -0.14
C ASP A 16 -7.78 0.77 -0.12
N LEU A 17 -8.73 0.21 0.62
CA LEU A 17 -10.07 0.79 0.77
C LEU A 17 -10.05 2.16 1.44
N VAL A 18 -9.26 2.34 2.50
CA VAL A 18 -9.09 3.65 3.15
C VAL A 18 -8.46 4.65 2.18
N TRP A 19 -7.46 4.21 1.42
CA TRP A 19 -6.80 5.05 0.44
C TRP A 19 -7.75 5.52 -0.66
N HIS A 20 -8.52 4.61 -1.28
CA HIS A 20 -9.55 4.94 -2.25
C HIS A 20 -10.62 5.87 -1.69
N THR A 21 -11.04 5.65 -0.44
CA THR A 21 -12.00 6.55 0.23
C THR A 21 -11.43 7.96 0.36
N HIS A 22 -10.14 8.09 0.70
CA HIS A 22 -9.48 9.39 0.78
C HIS A 22 -9.38 10.07 -0.60
N GLN A 23 -9.11 9.31 -1.67
CA GLN A 23 -9.08 9.84 -3.04
C GLN A 23 -10.39 10.50 -3.48
N LEU A 24 -11.54 10.10 -2.92
CA LEU A 24 -12.84 10.75 -3.18
C LEU A 24 -12.88 12.21 -2.69
N MET A 25 -11.98 12.61 -1.78
CA MET A 25 -11.85 13.97 -1.25
C MET A 25 -10.73 14.74 -1.97
N ALA A 26 -10.85 14.92 -3.29
CA ALA A 26 -9.78 15.39 -4.18
C ALA A 26 -8.89 16.52 -3.61
N ASN A 27 -9.48 17.60 -3.09
CA ASN A 27 -8.71 18.73 -2.51
C ASN A 27 -7.90 18.33 -1.28
N SER A 28 -8.50 17.54 -0.38
CA SER A 28 -7.82 17.09 0.85
C SER A 28 -6.73 16.10 0.49
N TYR A 29 -7.04 15.15 -0.40
CA TYR A 29 -6.09 14.16 -0.88
C TYR A 29 -4.86 14.81 -1.55
N GLN A 30 -5.07 15.78 -2.44
CA GLN A 30 -3.98 16.51 -3.08
C GLN A 30 -3.13 17.28 -2.06
N ASN A 31 -3.76 17.98 -1.12
CA ASN A 31 -3.05 18.74 -0.09
C ASN A 31 -2.20 17.81 0.79
N ASP A 32 -2.75 16.69 1.24
CA ASP A 32 -2.03 15.71 2.06
C ASP A 32 -0.90 15.04 1.28
N CYS A 33 -1.13 14.66 0.02
CA CYS A 33 -0.08 14.16 -0.86
C CYS A 33 1.11 15.13 -0.96
N LEU A 34 0.85 16.43 -1.14
CA LEU A 34 1.90 17.45 -1.20
C LEU A 34 2.56 17.69 0.17
N ASN A 35 1.81 17.63 1.25
CA ASN A 35 2.31 17.86 2.61
C ASN A 35 3.25 16.74 3.06
N TYR A 36 2.85 15.48 2.86
CA TYR A 36 3.58 14.31 3.39
C TYR A 36 4.53 13.68 2.36
N ILE A 37 4.10 13.57 1.09
CA ILE A 37 4.81 12.79 0.07
C ILE A 37 5.52 13.68 -0.96
N LYS A 38 5.20 14.98 -1.00
CA LYS A 38 5.75 16.00 -1.92
C LYS A 38 5.43 15.76 -3.39
N ARG A 39 4.46 14.88 -3.67
CA ARG A 39 3.93 14.59 -5.01
C ARG A 39 2.53 14.01 -4.88
N TYR A 40 1.73 14.14 -5.94
CA TYR A 40 0.50 13.38 -6.06
C TYR A 40 0.84 11.87 -6.13
N VAL A 41 0.08 11.06 -5.41
CA VAL A 41 0.17 9.60 -5.51
C VAL A 41 -1.00 9.16 -6.37
N ASP A 42 -0.68 8.68 -7.57
CA ASP A 42 -1.66 8.14 -8.49
C ASP A 42 -1.93 6.66 -8.19
N HIS A 43 -3.11 6.20 -8.58
CA HIS A 43 -3.52 4.80 -8.47
C HIS A 43 -3.74 4.22 -9.86
N ASP A 44 -2.86 3.31 -10.28
CA ASP A 44 -3.04 2.52 -11.50
C ASP A 44 -3.61 1.15 -11.13
N ASP A 45 -4.89 0.97 -11.42
CA ASP A 45 -5.71 -0.21 -11.15
C ASP A 45 -5.58 -1.30 -12.24
N LYS A 46 -4.77 -1.07 -13.28
CA LYS A 46 -4.61 -2.02 -14.39
C LYS A 46 -3.36 -2.86 -14.25
N VAL A 47 -3.39 -3.80 -13.29
CA VAL A 47 -2.29 -4.73 -13.05
C VAL A 47 -2.76 -6.17 -13.25
N GLU A 48 -1.91 -6.99 -13.88
CA GLU A 48 -2.18 -8.43 -14.05
C GLU A 48 -2.20 -9.14 -12.69
N GLU A 49 -3.14 -10.08 -12.49
CA GLU A 49 -3.35 -10.79 -11.22
C GLU A 49 -2.10 -11.53 -10.73
N GLY A 50 -1.34 -12.15 -11.64
CA GLY A 50 -0.09 -12.84 -11.30
C GLY A 50 0.97 -11.87 -10.72
N LEU A 51 1.11 -10.69 -11.33
CA LEU A 51 2.04 -9.67 -10.85
C LEU A 51 1.62 -9.09 -9.50
N LEU A 52 0.31 -8.97 -9.24
CA LEU A 52 -0.22 -8.51 -7.96
C LEU A 52 0.13 -9.48 -6.83
N ALA A 53 -0.02 -10.79 -7.04
CA ALA A 53 0.31 -11.80 -6.04
C ALA A 53 1.82 -11.79 -5.68
N ASP A 54 2.70 -11.83 -6.68
CA ASP A 54 4.16 -11.81 -6.48
C ASP A 54 4.63 -10.53 -5.76
N SER A 55 3.96 -9.42 -6.05
CA SER A 55 4.29 -8.12 -5.47
C SER A 55 3.74 -7.96 -4.05
N LEU A 56 2.61 -8.60 -3.73
CA LEU A 56 2.10 -8.69 -2.36
C LEU A 56 3.06 -9.51 -1.48
N ASP A 57 3.56 -10.64 -1.97
CA ASP A 57 4.56 -11.45 -1.25
C ASP A 57 5.84 -10.64 -0.98
N SER A 58 6.32 -9.92 -2.00
CA SER A 58 7.46 -9.02 -1.88
C SER A 58 7.21 -7.91 -0.84
N THR A 59 5.99 -7.39 -0.78
CA THR A 59 5.58 -6.38 0.19
C THR A 59 5.56 -6.93 1.61
N CYS A 60 5.01 -8.13 1.80
CA CYS A 60 4.99 -8.82 3.10
C CYS A 60 6.40 -9.03 3.64
N ILE A 61 7.34 -9.48 2.80
CA ILE A 61 8.75 -9.67 3.18
C ILE A 61 9.39 -8.34 3.56
N ALA A 62 9.23 -7.30 2.73
CA ALA A 62 9.80 -5.98 2.99
C ALA A 62 9.27 -5.38 4.31
N TRP A 63 7.97 -5.49 4.55
CA TRP A 63 7.32 -5.00 5.77
C TRP A 63 7.80 -5.75 7.02
N GLN A 64 7.84 -7.08 6.98
CA GLN A 64 8.33 -7.91 8.09
C GLN A 64 9.79 -7.57 8.44
N ASN A 65 10.66 -7.42 7.44
CA ASN A 65 12.06 -7.08 7.66
C ASN A 65 12.24 -5.69 8.28
N LYS A 66 11.35 -4.74 7.94
CA LYS A 66 11.43 -3.36 8.43
C LYS A 66 10.82 -3.20 9.83
N TYR A 67 9.60 -3.69 10.01
CA TYR A 67 8.80 -3.41 11.20
C TYR A 67 8.73 -4.59 12.17
N HIS A 68 9.27 -5.75 11.79
CA HIS A 68 9.31 -6.97 12.62
C HIS A 68 7.91 -7.48 13.02
N VAL A 69 6.89 -7.12 12.26
CA VAL A 69 5.50 -7.56 12.43
C VAL A 69 4.94 -8.00 11.07
N PRO A 70 4.00 -8.96 11.03
CA PRO A 70 3.41 -9.41 9.78
C PRO A 70 2.61 -8.28 9.11
N TYR A 71 2.67 -8.21 7.78
CA TYR A 71 1.89 -7.24 7.01
C TYR A 71 0.41 -7.65 6.92
N MET A 72 0.18 -8.94 6.66
CA MET A 72 -1.14 -9.55 6.63
C MET A 72 -1.38 -10.31 7.94
N VAL A 73 -2.45 -9.98 8.64
CA VAL A 73 -2.87 -10.68 9.86
C VAL A 73 -4.19 -11.38 9.57
N CYS A 74 -4.28 -12.70 9.81
CA CYS A 74 -5.59 -13.34 9.79
C CYS A 74 -6.40 -12.84 10.99
N GLY A 75 -7.65 -12.40 10.77
CA GLY A 75 -8.63 -12.18 11.84
C GLY A 75 -9.13 -13.48 12.50
N CYS A 76 -8.43 -14.59 12.28
CA CYS A 76 -8.68 -15.88 12.89
C CYS A 76 -8.55 -15.74 14.42
N PRO A 77 -9.45 -16.34 15.23
CA PRO A 77 -9.23 -16.43 16.66
C PRO A 77 -7.89 -17.14 16.93
N LEU A 78 -7.13 -16.61 17.89
CA LEU A 78 -5.92 -17.27 18.35
C LEU A 78 -6.29 -18.65 18.93
N PRO A 79 -5.44 -19.69 18.73
CA PRO A 79 -5.67 -21.01 19.28
C PRO A 79 -5.69 -21.01 20.82
#